data_AF-A0A367BA17-F1
#
_entry.id   AF-A0A367BA17-F1
#
_cell.length_a   1.000
_cell.length_b   1.000
_cell.length_c   1.000
_cell.angle_alpha   90.00
_cell.angle_beta   90.00
_cell.angle_gamma   90.00
#
_symmetry.space_group_name_H-M   'P 1'
#
loop_
_entity.id
_entity.type
_entity.pdbx_description
1 polymer ?
#
loop_
_entity_poly.entity_id
_entity_poly.type
_entity_poly.pdbx_seq_one_letter_code
_entity_poly.pdbx_strand_id
1 'polypeptide(L)'
;MAVTTVFERLGVRAGEADLTVVQFSTAFCGPCRATKARLTQLQATRPGLATVHVDAESHLDEVRELDVRRTPTLFYLDRTGAVVGRSSGAPRPAELVALVDAHVGAGTDGVS
;
A
#
# COMPACT_ATOMS: atom_id res chain seq x y z
N MET A 1 15.12 -10.40 1.40
CA MET A 1 15.48 -9.48 0.29
C MET A 1 14.73 -9.75 -1.02
N ALA A 2 13.88 -10.78 -1.14
CA ALA A 2 13.14 -11.04 -2.40
C ALA A 2 11.82 -10.26 -2.54
N VAL A 3 11.15 -9.89 -1.44
CA VAL A 3 9.83 -9.27 -1.52
C VAL A 3 9.88 -7.84 -2.09
N THR A 4 10.95 -7.10 -1.81
CA THR A 4 11.13 -5.72 -2.27
C THR A 4 11.25 -5.63 -3.78
N THR A 5 11.94 -6.59 -4.43
CA THR A 5 12.09 -6.60 -5.89
C THR A 5 10.77 -6.88 -6.60
N VAL A 6 9.83 -7.60 -5.98
CA VAL A 6 8.49 -7.80 -6.54
C VAL A 6 7.76 -6.47 -6.67
N PHE A 7 7.79 -5.65 -5.60
CA PHE A 7 7.15 -4.34 -5.62
C PHE A 7 7.82 -3.38 -6.62
N GLU A 8 9.14 -3.45 -6.77
CA GLU A 8 9.84 -2.66 -7.79
C GLU A 8 9.43 -3.01 -9.22
N ARG A 9 9.20 -4.30 -9.52
CA ARG A 9 8.68 -4.78 -10.81
C ARG A 9 7.26 -4.26 -11.09
N LEU A 10 6.46 -4.10 -10.04
CA LEU A 10 5.13 -3.47 -10.09
C LEU A 10 5.19 -1.94 -10.20
N GLY A 11 6.39 -1.35 -10.26
CA GLY A 11 6.58 0.10 -10.34
C GLY A 11 6.44 0.84 -9.01
N VAL A 12 6.42 0.12 -7.88
CA VAL A 12 6.37 0.74 -6.56
C VAL A 12 7.69 1.46 -6.28
N ARG A 13 7.61 2.71 -5.82
CA ARG A 13 8.75 3.55 -5.44
C ARG A 13 8.62 3.96 -3.99
N ALA A 14 8.91 3.01 -3.09
CA ALA A 14 8.71 3.22 -1.67
C ALA A 14 9.57 4.34 -1.08
N GLY A 15 10.76 4.60 -1.67
CA GLY A 15 11.67 5.65 -1.22
C GLY A 15 11.21 7.09 -1.42
N GLU A 16 10.09 7.33 -2.11
CA GLU A 16 9.55 8.68 -2.34
C GLU A 16 8.61 9.17 -1.24
N ALA A 17 8.17 8.27 -0.34
CA ALA A 17 7.22 8.57 0.74
C ALA A 17 7.59 7.82 2.04
N ASP A 18 7.12 8.33 3.18
CA ASP A 18 7.35 7.68 4.47
C ASP A 18 6.58 6.34 4.57
N LEU A 19 5.38 6.32 4.00
CA LEU A 19 4.57 5.11 3.86
C LEU A 19 4.06 4.99 2.42
N THR A 20 4.30 3.84 1.80
CA THR A 20 3.72 3.49 0.50
C THR A 20 2.71 2.37 0.65
N VAL A 21 1.47 2.63 0.24
CA VAL A 21 0.37 1.67 0.28
C VAL A 21 0.15 1.08 -1.11
N VAL A 22 0.42 -0.20 -1.26
CA VAL A 22 0.20 -0.94 -2.50
C VAL A 22 -1.12 -1.70 -2.38
N GLN A 23 -2.12 -1.27 -3.13
CA GLN A 23 -3.41 -1.95 -3.18
C GLN A 23 -3.49 -2.82 -4.43
N PHE A 24 -3.65 -4.13 -4.22
CA PHE A 24 -4.07 -5.07 -5.24
C PHE A 24 -5.59 -5.01 -5.41
N SER A 25 -6.02 -4.70 -6.62
CA SER A 25 -7.42 -4.59 -7.02
C SER A 25 -7.68 -5.39 -8.30
N THR A 26 -8.95 -5.62 -8.62
CA THR A 26 -9.38 -6.19 -9.89
C THR A 26 -10.34 -5.24 -10.57
N ALA A 27 -10.48 -5.33 -11.90
CA ALA A 27 -11.15 -4.31 -12.72
C ALA A 27 -12.61 -4.00 -12.32
N PHE A 28 -13.27 -4.91 -11.59
CA PHE A 28 -14.69 -4.81 -11.24
C PHE A 28 -15.01 -4.83 -9.75
N CYS A 29 -14.03 -4.72 -8.86
CA CYS A 29 -14.29 -4.84 -7.42
C CYS A 29 -14.83 -3.52 -6.81
N GLY A 30 -16.13 -3.50 -6.45
CA GLY A 30 -16.77 -2.37 -5.75
C GLY A 30 -16.04 -1.92 -4.48
N PRO A 31 -15.65 -2.83 -3.56
CA PRO A 31 -14.84 -2.51 -2.39
C PRO A 31 -13.47 -1.87 -2.69
N CYS A 32 -12.86 -2.17 -3.83
CA CYS A 32 -11.59 -1.56 -4.24
C CYS A 32 -11.76 -0.06 -4.50
N ARG A 33 -12.83 0.35 -5.20
CA ARG A 33 -13.12 1.76 -5.48
C ARG A 33 -13.30 2.58 -4.20
N ALA A 34 -14.03 2.05 -3.22
CA ALA A 34 -14.23 2.73 -1.93
C ALA A 34 -12.91 2.94 -1.18
N THR A 35 -12.05 1.92 -1.16
CA THR A 35 -10.74 2.00 -0.50
C THR A 35 -9.80 2.95 -1.24
N LYS A 36 -9.81 2.93 -2.58
CA LYS A 36 -9.05 3.87 -3.42
C LYS A 36 -9.42 5.33 -3.15
N ALA A 37 -10.72 5.66 -3.13
CA ALA A 37 -11.17 7.01 -2.84
C ALA A 37 -10.68 7.52 -1.47
N ARG A 38 -10.70 6.66 -0.45
CA ARG A 38 -10.17 6.97 0.89
C ARG A 38 -8.66 7.20 0.87
N LEU A 39 -7.90 6.32 0.18
CA LEU A 39 -6.46 6.45 0.03
C LEU A 39 -6.07 7.76 -0.68
N THR A 40 -6.83 8.18 -1.70
CA THR A 40 -6.65 9.49 -2.35
C THR A 40 -6.92 10.65 -1.39
N GLN A 41 -7.97 10.56 -0.57
CA GLN A 41 -8.28 11.58 0.44
C GLN A 41 -7.19 11.67 1.52
N LEU A 42 -6.63 10.53 1.94
CA LEU A 42 -5.55 10.49 2.91
C LEU A 42 -4.28 11.14 2.35
N GLN A 43 -3.89 10.83 1.10
CA GLN A 43 -2.75 11.48 0.45
C GLN A 43 -2.89 12.99 0.39
N ALA A 44 -4.10 13.50 0.12
CA ALA A 44 -4.34 14.95 0.07
C ALA A 44 -4.10 15.66 1.41
N THR A 45 -4.20 14.93 2.53
CA THR A 45 -3.99 15.46 3.89
C THR A 45 -2.64 15.07 4.48
N ARG A 46 -1.93 14.11 3.87
CA ARG A 46 -0.72 13.47 4.39
C ARG A 46 0.28 13.29 3.25
N PRO A 47 1.16 14.27 3.00
CA PRO A 47 2.08 14.25 1.86
C PRO A 47 3.12 13.13 1.93
N GLY A 48 3.42 12.59 3.11
CA GLY A 48 4.30 11.43 3.27
C GLY A 48 3.64 10.07 2.98
N LEU A 49 2.40 10.07 2.48
CA LEU A 49 1.71 8.88 2.00
C LEU A 49 1.83 8.79 0.48
N ALA A 50 2.30 7.67 -0.05
CA ALA A 50 2.16 7.30 -1.45
C ALA A 50 1.19 6.13 -1.60
N THR A 51 0.45 6.08 -2.69
CA THR A 51 -0.43 4.93 -2.96
C THR A 51 -0.25 4.42 -4.38
N VAL A 52 -0.05 3.11 -4.50
CA VAL A 52 0.10 2.42 -5.79
C VAL A 52 -1.06 1.45 -5.95
N HIS A 53 -1.73 1.52 -7.08
CA HIS A 53 -2.83 0.61 -7.41
C HIS A 53 -2.33 -0.40 -8.45
N VAL A 54 -2.32 -1.67 -8.07
CA VAL A 54 -1.88 -2.77 -8.92
C VAL A 54 -3.09 -3.60 -9.31
N ASP A 55 -3.23 -3.88 -10.60
CA ASP A 55 -4.23 -4.81 -11.09
C ASP A 55 -3.73 -6.25 -10.89
N ALA A 56 -4.41 -7.00 -10.03
CA ALA A 56 -4.04 -8.37 -9.70
C ALA A 56 -4.21 -9.34 -10.89
N GLU A 57 -5.12 -9.04 -11.82
CA GLU A 57 -5.39 -9.88 -12.98
C GLU A 57 -4.30 -9.72 -14.05
N SER A 58 -3.65 -8.55 -14.09
CA SER A 58 -2.55 -8.23 -15.01
C SER A 58 -1.16 -8.62 -14.48
N HIS A 59 -1.05 -8.90 -13.18
CA HIS A 59 0.22 -9.18 -12.47
C HIS A 59 0.16 -10.50 -11.67
N LEU A 60 -0.21 -11.59 -12.34
CA LEU A 60 -0.46 -12.89 -11.70
C LEU A 60 0.79 -13.52 -11.08
N ASP A 61 1.97 -13.30 -11.67
CA ASP A 61 3.23 -13.81 -11.14
C ASP A 61 3.57 -13.17 -9.79
N GLU A 62 3.44 -11.85 -9.71
CA GLU A 62 3.69 -11.08 -8.49
C GLU A 62 2.64 -11.37 -7.41
N VAL A 63 1.37 -11.52 -7.79
CA VAL A 63 0.28 -11.94 -6.90
C VAL A 63 0.58 -13.30 -6.26
N ARG A 64 1.12 -14.24 -7.03
CA ARG A 64 1.52 -15.56 -6.53
C ARG A 64 2.75 -15.48 -5.62
N GLU A 65 3.76 -14.71 -6.00
CA GLU A 65 4.95 -14.49 -5.17
C GLU A 65 4.62 -13.82 -3.82
N LEU A 66 3.65 -12.90 -3.81
CA LEU A 66 3.19 -12.18 -2.62
C LEU A 66 2.10 -12.93 -1.82
N ASP A 67 1.71 -14.14 -2.24
CA ASP A 67 0.63 -14.95 -1.67
C ASP A 67 -0.71 -14.19 -1.55
N VAL A 68 -1.04 -13.40 -2.57
CA VAL A 68 -2.30 -12.63 -2.63
C VAL A 68 -3.44 -13.57 -3.02
N ARG A 69 -4.19 -14.04 -2.02
CA ARG A 69 -5.28 -15.02 -2.22
C ARG A 69 -6.66 -14.41 -2.42
N ARG A 70 -6.87 -13.17 -1.99
CA ARG A 70 -8.17 -12.47 -2.09
C ARG A 70 -7.95 -10.98 -2.37
N THR A 71 -8.92 -10.35 -3.03
CA THR A 71 -8.90 -8.91 -3.32
C THR A 71 -10.06 -8.18 -2.61
N PRO A 72 -9.85 -6.93 -2.16
CA PRO A 72 -8.58 -6.19 -2.18
C PRO A 72 -7.55 -6.72 -1.16
N THR A 73 -6.27 -6.73 -1.51
CA THR A 73 -5.17 -6.91 -0.54
C THR A 73 -4.30 -5.67 -0.55
N LEU A 74 -3.92 -5.18 0.63
CA LEU A 74 -3.06 -4.01 0.77
C LEU A 74 -1.73 -4.43 1.39
N PHE A 75 -0.63 -3.90 0.86
CA PHE A 75 0.69 -3.96 1.47
C PHE A 75 1.11 -2.56 1.87
N TYR A 76 1.74 -2.48 3.04
CA TYR A 76 2.27 -1.26 3.60
C TYR A 76 3.78 -1.36 3.58
N LEU A 77 4.43 -0.48 2.83
CA LEU A 77 5.87 -0.41 2.72
C LEU A 77 6.38 0.85 3.39
N ASP A 78 7.45 0.75 4.15
CA ASP A 78 8.18 1.92 4.62
C ASP A 78 9.04 2.54 3.51
N ARG A 79 9.68 3.67 3.82
CA ARG A 79 10.63 4.35 2.92
C ARG A 79 11.80 3.47 2.45
N THR A 80 12.12 2.39 3.15
CA THR A 80 13.19 1.46 2.74
C THR A 80 12.69 0.41 1.73
N GLY A 81 11.39 0.37 1.46
CA GLY A 81 10.76 -0.67 0.64
C GLY A 81 10.58 -1.99 1.40
N ALA A 82 10.66 -1.97 2.73
CA ALA A 82 10.35 -3.11 3.57
C ALA A 82 8.85 -3.14 3.87
N VAL A 83 8.25 -4.33 3.81
CA VAL A 83 6.83 -4.51 4.14
C VAL A 83 6.67 -4.46 5.65
N VAL A 84 6.12 -3.36 6.14
CA VAL A 84 5.80 -3.15 7.57
C VAL A 84 4.46 -3.77 7.96
N GLY A 85 3.60 -4.06 6.98
CA GLY A 85 2.35 -4.77 7.23
C GLY A 85 1.62 -5.19 5.96
N ARG A 86 0.59 -6.01 6.14
CA ARG A 86 -0.35 -6.36 5.07
C ARG A 86 -1.77 -6.51 5.61
N SER A 87 -2.74 -6.14 4.79
CA SER A 87 -4.17 -6.35 5.04
C SER A 87 -4.75 -7.24 3.95
N SER A 88 -5.12 -8.46 4.30
CA SER A 88 -5.84 -9.38 3.41
C SER A 88 -7.33 -9.07 3.45
N GLY A 89 -7.79 -8.18 2.56
CA GLY A 89 -9.16 -7.67 2.54
C GLY A 89 -9.21 -6.15 2.60
N ALA A 90 -10.43 -5.59 2.49
CA ALA A 90 -10.64 -4.16 2.69
C ALA A 90 -10.53 -3.85 4.19
N PRO A 91 -9.50 -3.11 4.64
CA PRO A 91 -9.39 -2.73 6.05
C PRO A 91 -10.53 -1.77 6.41
N ARG A 92 -10.86 -1.70 7.70
CA ARG A 92 -11.81 -0.68 8.15
C ARG A 92 -11.20 0.71 7.91
N PRO A 93 -12.03 1.72 7.57
CA PRO A 93 -11.52 3.08 7.36
C PRO A 93 -10.72 3.60 8.56
N ALA A 94 -11.17 3.34 9.79
CA ALA A 94 -10.44 3.74 10.99
C ALA A 94 -9.08 3.05 11.15
N GLU A 95 -8.99 1.75 10.82
CA GLU A 95 -7.73 1.00 10.88
C GLU A 95 -6.73 1.52 9.84
N LEU A 96 -7.22 1.81 8.63
CA LEU A 96 -6.39 2.39 7.58
C LEU A 96 -5.84 3.76 7.98
N VAL A 97 -6.69 4.63 8.53
CA VAL A 97 -6.28 5.96 9.02
C VAL A 97 -5.23 5.81 10.13
N ALA A 98 -5.49 4.98 11.13
CA ALA A 98 -4.58 4.78 12.26
C ALA A 98 -3.22 4.23 11.81
N LEU A 99 -3.20 3.30 10.84
CA LEU A 99 -1.96 2.74 10.29
C LEU A 99 -1.17 3.81 9.54
N VAL A 100 -1.86 4.61 8.71
CA VAL A 100 -1.22 5.72 8.00
C VAL A 100 -0.68 6.73 9.00
N ASP A 101 -1.45 7.13 10.01
CA ASP A 101 -1.00 8.09 11.03
C ASP A 101 0.20 7.57 11.85
N ALA A 102 0.29 6.26 12.05
CA ALA A 102 1.41 5.66 12.77
C ALA A 102 2.75 5.71 11.99
N HIS A 103 2.72 5.82 10.66
CA HIS A 103 3.93 5.77 9.82
C HIS A 103 4.20 7.06 9.07
N VAL A 104 3.14 7.75 8.65
CA VAL A 104 3.18 9.11 8.11
C VAL A 104 3.03 10.06 9.28
N GLY A 105 4.04 10.04 10.15
CA GLY A 105 4.11 10.99 11.25
C GLY A 105 4.10 12.41 10.71
N ALA A 106 3.45 13.33 11.44
CA ALA A 106 3.69 14.75 11.23
C ALA A 106 5.17 15.03 11.53
N GLY A 107 6.03 14.98 10.50
CA GLY A 107 7.46 15.31 10.55
C GLY A 107 8.19 14.90 11.82
N THR A 108 8.79 13.71 11.84
CA THR A 108 9.96 13.51 12.70
C THR A 108 11.14 13.09 11.84
N ASP A 109 11.84 14.09 11.35
CA ASP A 109 13.29 14.04 11.27
C ASP A 109 13.81 13.56 12.63
N GLY A 110 14.42 12.38 12.67
CA GLY A 110 14.78 11.74 13.94
C GLY A 110 15.82 10.66 13.75
N VAL A 111 17.05 11.10 13.52
CA VAL A 111 18.31 10.37 13.77
C VAL A 111 18.19 9.34 14.89
N SER A 112 18.63 8.12 14.61
CA SER A 112 19.43 7.28 15.51
C SER A 112 20.23 6.28 14.68
#